data_AF-A0A9P8SEE0-F1
#
_entry.id   AF-A0A9P8SEE0-F1
#
_cell.length_a   1.000
_cell.length_b   1.000
_cell.length_c   1.000
_cell.angle_alpha   90.00
_cell.angle_beta   90.00
_cell.angle_gamma   90.00
#
_symmetry.space_group_name_H-M   'P 1'
#
loop_
_entity.id
_entity.type
_entity.pdbx_description
1 polymer ?
#
loop_
_entity_poly.entity_id
_entity_poly.type
_entity_poly.pdbx_seq_one_letter_code
_entity_poly.pdbx_strand_id
1 'polypeptide(L)'
;MSREELFLGFANYYRIFIPDYAKITQSLDALLKKGTAFHWGRAENEAFQELKRRFCESPVLKQWDPSLPTFLETDCSGYALGGVLSQEGPDGRRHACAFFSKRLSPAEYNYPIHDKEMLAIMRCLDNWNAELRSCGPFTILTDHRNLEHTSGASRKGFLKPLPIPDRPRSHLSMDFITDLPPTGPSKARYLWVIVDRLTKAVTLEVMDNMEAEQCANRFLQCHYRFHGMPRSIVSDRGSNWLSRFWKRFCRLAGVTQKLSTAYHPQTDGGPERMNQEIEAYLRAYVSYVQDD
;
A
#
# COMPACT_ATOMS: atom_id res chain seq x y z
N MET A 1 6.93 21.58 29.82
CA MET A 1 7.41 20.27 29.34
C MET A 1 7.90 19.50 30.55
N SER A 2 7.19 18.46 30.96
CA SER A 2 7.53 17.68 32.16
C SER A 2 8.72 16.75 31.88
N ARG A 3 9.41 16.24 32.92
CA ARG A 3 10.57 15.35 32.75
C ARG A 3 10.21 14.03 32.05
N GLU A 4 8.95 13.64 32.18
CA GLU A 4 8.35 12.43 31.63
C GLU A 4 8.08 12.59 30.12
N GLU A 5 7.59 13.75 29.69
CA GLU A 5 7.44 14.10 28.26
C GLU A 5 8.79 14.13 27.54
N LEU A 6 9.83 14.63 28.21
CA LEU A 6 11.21 14.61 27.72
C LEU A 6 11.77 13.19 27.59
N PHE A 7 11.52 12.32 28.58
CA PHE A 7 11.94 10.92 28.51
C PHE A 7 11.22 10.15 27.40
N LEU A 8 9.92 10.38 27.20
CA LEU A 8 9.17 9.73 26.12
C LEU A 8 9.57 10.27 24.74
N GLY A 9 9.90 11.56 24.63
CA GLY A 9 10.51 12.14 23.43
C GLY A 9 11.87 11.50 23.10
N PHE A 10 12.73 11.35 24.10
CA PHE A 10 14.00 10.63 23.98
C PHE A 10 13.77 9.16 23.59
N ALA A 11 12.88 8.45 24.28
CA ALA A 11 12.62 7.05 24.00
C ALA A 11 12.04 6.84 22.59
N ASN A 12 11.20 7.76 22.12
CA ASN A 12 10.65 7.74 20.78
C ASN A 12 11.72 7.98 19.70
N TYR A 13 12.75 8.79 19.97
CA TYR A 13 13.90 8.94 19.08
C TYR A 13 14.67 7.62 18.92
N TYR A 14 14.81 6.86 20.00
CA TYR A 14 15.51 5.58 20.00
C TYR A 14 14.63 4.36 19.72
N ARG A 15 13.36 4.56 19.33
CA ARG A 15 12.41 3.46 19.06
C ARG A 15 12.91 2.49 17.98
N ILE A 16 13.75 2.97 17.05
CA ILE A 16 14.32 2.15 15.97
C ILE A 16 15.37 1.15 16.45
N PHE A 17 15.79 1.25 17.71
CA PHE A 17 16.78 0.38 18.35
C PHE A 17 16.13 -0.61 19.34
N ILE A 18 14.82 -0.51 19.57
CA ILE A 18 14.10 -1.30 20.58
C ILE A 18 13.01 -2.14 19.89
N PRO A 19 13.14 -3.47 19.85
CA PRO A 19 12.07 -4.34 19.36
C PRO A 19 10.85 -4.26 20.27
N ASP A 20 9.65 -4.36 19.68
CA ASP A 20 8.36 -4.26 20.37
C ASP A 20 8.11 -2.93 21.11
N TYR A 21 8.78 -1.85 20.72
CA TYR A 21 8.67 -0.54 21.39
C TYR A 21 7.21 -0.11 21.62
N ALA A 22 6.34 -0.21 20.61
CA ALA A 22 4.94 0.22 20.73
C ALA A 22 4.12 -0.60 21.73
N LYS A 23 4.52 -1.86 22.00
CA LYS A 23 3.91 -2.70 23.03
C LYS A 23 4.41 -2.29 24.41
N ILE A 24 5.71 -2.05 24.55
CA ILE A 24 6.33 -1.63 25.81
C ILE A 24 5.77 -0.27 26.26
N THR A 25 5.57 0.69 25.35
CA THR A 25 5.11 2.05 25.72
C THR A 25 3.60 2.18 25.89
N GLN A 26 2.82 1.09 25.88
CA GLN A 26 1.35 1.14 25.91
C GLN A 26 0.79 1.84 27.14
N SER A 27 1.29 1.50 28.32
CA SER A 27 0.92 2.14 29.57
C SER A 27 1.38 3.60 29.63
N LEU A 28 2.57 3.89 29.10
CA LEU A 28 3.17 5.24 29.13
C LEU A 28 2.46 6.23 28.19
N ASP A 29 2.08 5.79 27.00
CA ASP A 29 1.37 6.66 26.03
C ASP A 29 -0.05 7.01 26.48
N ALA A 30 -0.66 6.18 27.33
CA ALA A 30 -1.96 6.46 27.93
C ALA A 30 -1.89 7.68 28.87
N LEU A 31 -0.76 7.91 29.53
CA LEU A 31 -0.51 9.07 30.39
C LEU A 31 -0.36 10.39 29.61
N LEU A 32 -0.02 10.32 28.32
CA LEU A 32 0.18 11.50 27.47
C LEU A 32 -1.10 12.02 26.80
N LYS A 33 -2.24 11.32 26.95
CA LYS A 33 -3.51 11.74 26.36
C LYS A 33 -4.10 12.94 27.10
N LYS A 34 -4.43 14.02 26.36
CA LYS A 34 -5.10 15.22 26.90
C LYS A 34 -6.37 14.84 27.66
N GLY A 35 -6.48 15.31 28.90
CA GLY A 35 -7.66 15.09 29.76
C GLY A 35 -7.59 13.86 30.66
N THR A 36 -6.50 13.11 30.64
CA THR A 36 -6.31 11.93 31.50
C THR A 36 -5.61 12.32 32.80
N ALA A 37 -6.12 11.89 33.96
CA ALA A 37 -5.45 12.10 35.23
C ALA A 37 -4.13 11.30 35.26
N PHE A 38 -3.03 11.98 35.59
CA PHE A 38 -1.72 11.35 35.65
C PHE A 38 -1.69 10.35 36.82
N HIS A 39 -1.61 9.06 36.51
CA HIS A 39 -1.54 8.00 37.51
C HIS A 39 -0.41 7.03 37.17
N TRP A 40 0.69 7.11 37.91
CA TRP A 40 1.84 6.23 37.74
C TRP A 40 1.68 4.95 38.56
N GLY A 41 1.22 3.89 37.93
CA GLY A 41 1.00 2.59 38.55
C GLY A 41 2.14 1.60 38.32
N ARG A 42 1.85 0.34 38.62
CA ARG A 42 2.80 -0.77 38.46
C ARG A 42 3.14 -1.03 36.98
N ALA A 43 2.16 -0.94 36.09
CA ALA A 43 2.33 -1.20 34.65
C ALA A 43 3.18 -0.12 33.96
N GLU A 44 3.04 1.14 34.39
CA GLU A 44 3.83 2.27 33.90
C GLU A 44 5.28 2.14 34.39
N ASN A 45 5.48 1.74 35.65
CA ASN A 45 6.82 1.52 36.20
C ASN A 45 7.53 0.32 35.54
N GLU A 46 6.83 -0.79 35.29
CA GLU A 46 7.38 -1.97 34.59
C GLU A 46 7.79 -1.61 33.14
N ALA A 47 6.94 -0.88 32.40
CA ALA A 47 7.26 -0.38 31.07
C ALA A 47 8.48 0.55 31.06
N PHE A 48 8.57 1.46 32.03
CA PHE A 48 9.69 2.39 32.16
C PHE A 48 11.01 1.67 32.47
N GLN A 49 11.01 0.69 33.37
CA GLN A 49 12.21 -0.09 33.67
C GLN A 49 12.63 -1.00 32.52
N GLU A 50 11.67 -1.58 31.80
CA GLU A 50 11.96 -2.39 30.61
C GLU A 50 12.59 -1.52 29.50
N LEU A 51 12.09 -0.30 29.26
CA LEU A 51 12.74 0.63 28.33
C LEU A 51 14.19 0.94 28.75
N LYS A 52 14.43 1.23 30.03
CA LYS A 52 15.79 1.48 30.55
C LYS A 52 16.70 0.27 30.33
N ARG A 53 16.20 -0.94 30.61
CA ARG A 53 16.94 -2.19 30.37
C ARG A 53 17.28 -2.35 28.90
N ARG A 54 16.32 -2.13 27.99
CA ARG A 54 16.50 -2.22 26.54
C ARG A 54 17.47 -1.16 25.99
N PHE A 55 17.48 0.05 26.55
CA PHE A 55 18.49 1.06 26.22
C PHE A 55 19.91 0.63 26.64
N CYS A 56 20.04 -0.14 27.71
CA CYS A 56 21.32 -0.62 28.22
C CYS A 56 21.80 -1.94 27.60
N GLU A 57 20.90 -2.77 27.10
CA GLU A 57 21.18 -4.09 26.51
C GLU A 57 21.24 -4.08 24.97
N SER A 58 21.44 -2.90 24.36
CA SER A 58 21.29 -2.64 22.93
C SER A 58 21.66 -3.84 22.04
N PRO A 59 20.76 -4.34 21.17
CA PRO A 59 21.21 -5.14 20.04
C PRO A 59 22.17 -4.26 19.23
N VAL A 60 23.33 -4.80 18.85
CA VAL A 60 24.31 -4.09 18.01
C VAL A 60 23.66 -3.92 16.65
N LEU A 61 23.00 -2.78 16.41
CA LEU A 61 22.56 -2.44 15.07
C LEU A 61 23.79 -2.24 14.22
N LYS A 62 23.88 -2.99 13.11
CA LYS A 62 24.93 -2.76 12.13
C LYS A 62 24.57 -1.56 11.28
N GLN A 63 25.57 -0.75 10.98
CA GLN A 63 25.45 0.32 10.02
C GLN A 63 24.99 -0.26 8.68
N TRP A 64 24.04 0.42 8.05
CA TRP A 64 23.53 0.07 6.74
C TRP A 64 24.63 0.10 5.68
N ASP A 65 24.71 -0.97 4.89
CA ASP A 65 25.60 -1.10 3.73
C ASP A 65 24.78 -1.51 2.49
N PRO A 66 24.57 -0.62 1.51
CA PRO A 66 23.74 -0.90 0.34
C PRO A 66 24.19 -2.10 -0.52
N SER A 67 25.43 -2.57 -0.33
CA SER A 67 26.00 -3.70 -1.08
C SER A 67 25.66 -5.07 -0.48
N LEU A 68 25.18 -5.12 0.76
CA LEU A 68 24.89 -6.38 1.44
C LEU A 68 23.49 -6.91 1.13
N PRO A 69 23.29 -8.25 1.16
CA PRO A 69 21.96 -8.84 1.04
C PRO A 69 21.02 -8.33 2.14
N THR A 70 19.87 -7.78 1.72
CA THR A 70 18.92 -7.12 2.61
C THR A 70 17.66 -7.97 2.82
N PHE A 71 17.20 -8.01 4.07
CA PHE A 71 15.98 -8.69 4.50
C PHE A 71 15.10 -7.73 5.30
N LEU A 72 13.82 -7.71 4.97
CA LEU A 72 12.78 -6.97 5.68
C LEU A 72 11.82 -7.96 6.32
N GLU A 73 11.89 -8.13 7.63
CA GLU A 73 10.94 -8.95 8.38
C GLU A 73 9.81 -8.07 8.91
N THR A 74 8.56 -8.53 8.80
CA THR A 74 7.38 -7.78 9.25
C THR A 74 6.43 -8.67 10.00
N ASP A 75 5.87 -8.14 11.08
CA ASP A 75 4.90 -8.81 11.94
C ASP A 75 3.75 -7.84 12.27
N CYS A 76 2.56 -8.38 12.49
CA CYS A 76 1.44 -7.68 13.05
C CYS A 76 0.89 -8.42 14.28
N SER A 77 1.12 -7.84 15.46
CA SER A 77 0.33 -8.19 16.65
C SER A 77 -1.05 -7.54 16.57
N GLY A 78 -2.05 -8.08 17.30
CA GLY A 78 -3.44 -7.60 17.25
C GLY A 78 -3.66 -6.09 17.53
N TYR A 79 -2.65 -5.38 18.06
CA TYR A 79 -2.69 -3.97 18.42
C TYR A 79 -1.54 -3.12 17.82
N ALA A 80 -0.49 -3.74 17.27
CA ALA A 80 0.67 -3.01 16.76
C ALA A 80 1.40 -3.77 15.64
N LEU A 81 1.88 -3.00 14.67
CA LEU A 81 2.72 -3.41 13.56
C LEU A 81 4.19 -3.35 14.00
N GLY A 82 4.98 -4.31 13.56
CA GLY A 82 6.41 -4.42 13.79
C GLY A 82 7.17 -4.73 12.51
N GLY A 83 8.44 -4.35 12.46
CA GLY A 83 9.33 -4.79 11.40
C GLY A 83 10.81 -4.70 11.79
N VAL A 84 11.63 -5.48 11.11
CA VAL A 84 13.08 -5.52 11.26
C VAL A 84 13.73 -5.42 9.88
N LEU A 85 14.51 -4.37 9.67
CA LEU A 85 15.42 -4.28 8.55
C LEU A 85 16.74 -4.93 8.98
N SER A 86 17.20 -5.93 8.25
CA SER A 86 18.44 -6.65 8.56
C SER A 86 19.26 -6.92 7.31
N GLN A 87 20.57 -7.07 7.49
CA GLN A 87 21.51 -7.38 6.43
C GLN A 87 22.37 -8.58 6.80
N GLU A 88 22.67 -9.43 5.81
CA GLU A 88 23.57 -10.56 5.99
C GLU A 88 25.02 -10.09 5.88
N GLY A 89 25.78 -10.23 6.96
CA GLY A 89 27.18 -9.84 7.01
C GLY A 89 28.11 -10.91 6.40
N PRO A 90 29.41 -10.60 6.27
CA PRO A 90 30.42 -11.55 5.80
C PRO A 90 30.54 -12.82 6.66
N ASP A 91 30.00 -12.79 7.88
CA ASP A 91 29.92 -13.91 8.81
C ASP A 91 28.76 -14.87 8.51
N GLY A 92 27.97 -14.61 7.45
CA GLY A 92 26.80 -15.41 7.06
C GLY A 92 25.64 -15.31 8.05
N ARG A 93 25.66 -14.31 8.95
CA ARG A 93 24.61 -14.06 9.93
C ARG A 93 23.83 -12.81 9.57
N ARG A 94 22.54 -12.78 9.90
CA ARG A 94 21.71 -11.59 9.79
C ARG A 94 21.92 -10.68 10.98
N HIS A 95 22.17 -9.40 10.70
CA HIS A 95 22.32 -8.36 11.69
C HIS A 95 21.24 -7.31 11.45
N ALA A 96 20.52 -6.93 12.51
CA ALA A 96 19.54 -5.87 12.40
C ALA A 96 20.25 -4.53 12.11
N CYS A 97 19.67 -3.74 11.21
CA CYS A 97 20.08 -2.38 10.87
C CYS A 97 19.08 -1.35 11.42
N ALA A 98 17.80 -1.72 11.51
CA ALA A 98 16.75 -0.89 12.11
C ALA A 98 15.52 -1.71 12.52
N PHE A 99 14.80 -1.25 13.54
CA PHE A 99 13.49 -1.75 13.94
C PHE A 99 12.39 -0.72 13.62
N PHE A 100 11.21 -1.22 13.25
CA PHE A 100 10.00 -0.43 13.05
C PHE A 100 8.93 -0.92 14.01
N SER A 101 8.19 0.02 14.62
CA SER A 101 7.05 -0.32 15.45
C SER A 101 6.02 0.81 15.42
N LYS A 102 4.76 0.49 15.13
CA LYS A 102 3.66 1.47 15.08
C LYS A 102 2.35 0.86 15.53
N ARG A 103 1.62 1.56 16.41
CA ARG A 103 0.27 1.14 16.79
C ARG A 103 -0.72 1.29 15.65
N LEU A 104 -1.70 0.39 15.63
CA LEU A 104 -2.85 0.50 14.75
C LEU A 104 -3.73 1.67 15.20
N SER A 105 -4.21 2.46 14.23
CA SER A 105 -5.28 3.42 14.50
C SER A 105 -6.60 2.69 14.83
N PRO A 106 -7.61 3.36 15.41
CA PRO A 106 -8.91 2.73 15.67
C PRO A 106 -9.58 2.14 14.42
N ALA A 107 -9.35 2.75 13.25
CA ALA A 107 -9.83 2.22 11.97
C ALA A 107 -9.03 0.99 11.54
N GLU A 108 -7.70 1.05 11.63
CA GLU A 108 -6.79 -0.05 11.27
C GLU A 108 -6.93 -1.27 12.20
N TYR A 109 -7.39 -1.04 13.45
CA TYR A 109 -7.68 -2.11 14.40
C TYR A 109 -8.78 -3.05 13.90
N ASN A 110 -9.72 -2.56 13.09
CA ASN A 110 -10.82 -3.36 12.58
C ASN A 110 -10.47 -4.12 11.30
N TYR A 111 -9.26 -3.94 10.77
CA TYR A 111 -8.85 -4.66 9.57
C TYR A 111 -8.72 -6.17 9.84
N PRO A 112 -9.07 -7.01 8.85
CA PRO A 112 -8.71 -8.41 8.86
C PRO A 112 -7.21 -8.62 9.08
N ILE A 113 -6.81 -9.73 9.70
CA ILE A 113 -5.40 -9.99 10.05
C ILE A 113 -4.46 -9.90 8.83
N HIS A 114 -4.90 -10.39 7.67
CA HIS A 114 -4.14 -10.32 6.42
C HIS A 114 -3.93 -8.89 5.92
N ASP A 115 -4.92 -8.02 6.08
CA ASP A 115 -4.81 -6.59 5.71
C ASP A 115 -3.89 -5.85 6.68
N LYS A 116 -3.89 -6.24 7.95
CA LYS A 116 -2.95 -5.69 8.94
C LYS A 116 -1.52 -6.11 8.67
N GLU A 117 -1.29 -7.35 8.26
CA GLU A 117 0.04 -7.82 7.88
C GLU A 117 0.54 -7.15 6.58
N MET A 118 -0.34 -6.96 5.59
CA MET A 118 -0.01 -6.15 4.41
C MET A 118 0.30 -4.69 4.78
N LEU A 119 -0.45 -4.12 5.73
CA LEU A 119 -0.20 -2.78 6.25
C LEU A 119 1.15 -2.69 6.98
N ALA A 120 1.58 -3.76 7.67
CA ALA A 120 2.91 -3.85 8.28
C ALA A 120 4.00 -3.71 7.21
N ILE A 121 3.87 -4.47 6.11
CA ILE A 121 4.79 -4.41 4.96
C ILE A 121 4.84 -3.01 4.37
N MET A 122 3.67 -2.45 4.01
CA MET A 122 3.63 -1.12 3.39
C MET A 122 4.25 -0.04 4.27
N ARG A 123 4.02 -0.09 5.59
CA ARG A 123 4.58 0.89 6.51
C ARG A 123 6.08 0.74 6.73
N CYS A 124 6.60 -0.48 6.72
CA CYS A 124 8.05 -0.69 6.78
C CYS A 124 8.74 -0.24 5.48
N LEU A 125 8.12 -0.50 4.32
CA LEU A 125 8.61 -0.02 3.02
C LEU A 125 8.66 1.50 2.94
N ASP A 126 7.62 2.18 3.44
CA ASP A 126 7.58 3.65 3.49
C ASP A 126 8.61 4.21 4.48
N ASN A 127 8.71 3.61 5.67
CA ASN A 127 9.64 4.05 6.71
C ASN A 127 11.12 3.91 6.30
N TRP A 128 11.47 2.86 5.55
CA TRP A 128 12.84 2.58 5.07
C TRP A 128 13.01 2.78 3.57
N ASN A 129 12.19 3.65 2.98
CA ASN A 129 12.17 3.89 1.53
C ASN A 129 13.55 4.37 1.01
N ALA A 130 14.29 5.15 1.80
CA ALA A 130 15.61 5.64 1.40
C ALA A 130 16.65 4.51 1.35
N GLU A 131 16.70 3.68 2.40
CA GLU A 131 17.59 2.54 2.52
C GLU A 131 17.28 1.50 1.45
N LEU A 132 16.02 1.09 1.33
CA LEU A 132 15.57 0.06 0.40
C LEU A 132 15.71 0.45 -1.08
N ARG A 133 15.70 1.76 -1.40
CA ARG A 133 16.03 2.26 -2.75
C ARG A 133 17.53 2.29 -3.04
N SER A 134 18.35 2.36 -1.98
CA SER A 134 19.80 2.44 -2.12
C SER A 134 20.45 1.07 -2.35
N CYS A 135 19.81 -0.03 -1.96
CA CYS A 135 20.31 -1.39 -2.16
C CYS A 135 19.75 -2.07 -3.42
N GLY A 136 20.35 -3.20 -3.77
CA GLY A 136 19.81 -4.13 -4.76
C GLY A 136 18.53 -4.84 -4.30
N PRO A 137 18.09 -5.90 -5.02
CA PRO A 137 16.94 -6.70 -4.62
C PRO A 137 17.03 -7.16 -3.16
N PHE A 138 15.92 -7.05 -2.43
CA PHE A 138 15.81 -7.45 -1.03
C PHE A 138 14.67 -8.45 -0.83
N THR A 139 14.71 -9.20 0.28
CA THR A 139 13.71 -10.24 0.59
C THR A 139 12.79 -9.76 1.71
N ILE A 140 11.47 -9.94 1.55
CA ILE A 140 10.50 -9.67 2.62
C ILE A 140 10.13 -11.00 3.31
N LEU A 141 10.17 -11.02 4.64
CA LEU A 141 9.86 -12.17 5.50
C LEU A 141 8.63 -11.85 6.36
N THR A 142 7.66 -12.74 6.40
CA THR A 142 6.41 -12.59 7.15
C THR A 142 5.89 -13.97 7.54
N ASP A 143 5.29 -14.07 8.72
CA ASP A 143 4.76 -15.31 9.31
C ASP A 143 3.37 -15.71 8.76
N HIS A 144 2.80 -14.95 7.82
CA HIS A 144 1.60 -15.38 7.13
C HIS A 144 1.87 -16.60 6.24
N ARG A 145 1.55 -17.81 6.73
CA ARG A 145 1.50 -19.00 5.87
C ARG A 145 0.41 -18.95 4.79
N ASN A 146 -0.50 -17.97 4.80
CA ASN A 146 -1.42 -17.70 3.68
C ASN A 146 -0.77 -16.85 2.57
N LEU A 147 0.40 -16.26 2.81
CA LEU A 147 1.26 -15.72 1.75
C LEU A 147 2.10 -16.84 1.10
N GLU A 148 2.36 -17.95 1.82
CA GLU A 148 2.86 -19.21 1.23
C GLU A 148 1.73 -20.01 0.53
N HIS A 149 0.51 -20.03 1.08
CA HIS A 149 -0.66 -20.77 0.57
C HIS A 149 -1.72 -19.88 -0.14
N THR A 150 -1.27 -18.95 -0.99
CA THR A 150 -2.04 -18.66 -2.22
C THR A 150 -1.96 -19.82 -3.22
N SER A 151 -1.34 -20.94 -2.83
CA SER A 151 -1.39 -22.24 -3.46
C SER A 151 -2.13 -23.26 -2.57
N GLY A 152 -3.42 -23.48 -2.81
CA GLY A 152 -4.09 -24.72 -2.41
C GLY A 152 -5.47 -24.65 -1.72
N ALA A 153 -6.54 -24.34 -2.47
CA ALA A 153 -7.87 -24.97 -2.42
C ALA A 153 -8.73 -24.29 -3.52
N SER A 154 -9.30 -24.91 -4.56
CA SER A 154 -9.50 -26.28 -5.04
C SER A 154 -9.20 -26.26 -6.55
N ARG A 155 -8.79 -27.40 -7.16
CA ARG A 155 -8.28 -27.53 -8.54
C ARG A 155 -9.00 -26.62 -9.57
N LYS A 156 -8.48 -25.41 -9.73
CA LYS A 156 -8.61 -24.50 -10.88
C LYS A 156 -7.18 -24.00 -11.12
N GLY A 157 -6.71 -24.13 -12.36
CA GLY A 157 -5.29 -24.06 -12.72
C GLY A 157 -4.55 -22.84 -12.18
N PHE A 158 -3.24 -23.01 -11.96
CA PHE A 158 -2.33 -21.97 -11.48
C PHE A 158 -2.57 -20.61 -12.16
N LEU A 159 -2.72 -19.57 -11.34
CA LEU A 159 -2.78 -18.19 -11.77
C LEU A 159 -1.47 -17.83 -12.48
N LYS A 160 -1.57 -17.37 -13.71
CA LYS A 160 -0.45 -16.76 -14.43
C LYS A 160 -0.53 -15.26 -14.20
N PRO A 161 0.25 -14.68 -13.26
CA PRO A 161 0.30 -13.23 -13.15
C PRO A 161 0.73 -12.64 -14.49
N LEU A 162 0.08 -11.56 -14.90
CA LEU A 162 0.53 -10.82 -16.07
C LEU A 162 1.96 -10.35 -15.82
N PRO A 163 2.85 -10.41 -16.83
CA PRO A 163 4.22 -9.98 -16.68
C PRO A 163 4.27 -8.54 -16.16
N ILE A 164 5.19 -8.30 -15.22
CA ILE A 164 5.44 -6.98 -14.67
C ILE A 164 6.00 -6.11 -15.80
N PRO A 165 5.42 -4.92 -16.06
CA PRO A 165 5.94 -4.04 -17.09
C PRO A 165 7.37 -3.57 -16.79
N ASP A 166 8.16 -3.38 -17.84
CA ASP A 166 9.56 -2.92 -17.78
C ASP A 166 9.69 -1.39 -17.74
N ARG A 167 8.64 -0.66 -18.16
CA ARG A 167 8.66 0.79 -18.34
C ARG A 167 7.39 1.45 -17.80
N PRO A 168 7.49 2.60 -17.08
CA PRO A 168 6.31 3.37 -16.67
C PRO A 168 5.42 3.75 -17.86
N ARG A 169 4.11 3.77 -17.63
CA ARG A 169 3.07 4.13 -18.62
C ARG A 169 3.02 3.24 -19.86
N SER A 170 3.78 2.14 -19.90
CA SER A 170 3.81 1.23 -21.05
C SER A 170 2.68 0.20 -21.03
N HIS A 171 2.12 -0.10 -19.86
CA HIS A 171 1.04 -1.06 -19.70
C HIS A 171 0.00 -0.45 -18.76
N LEU A 172 -1.20 -0.22 -19.27
CA LEU A 172 -2.25 0.43 -18.52
C LEU A 172 -3.33 -0.57 -18.14
N SER A 173 -3.98 -0.30 -17.03
CA SER A 173 -5.28 -0.85 -16.72
C SER A 173 -6.31 0.26 -16.71
N MET A 174 -7.50 -0.01 -17.22
CA MET A 174 -8.57 0.97 -17.35
C MET A 174 -9.87 0.40 -16.82
N ASP A 175 -10.62 1.22 -16.10
CA ASP A 175 -11.94 0.85 -15.61
C ASP A 175 -12.83 2.08 -15.44
N PHE A 176 -14.13 1.87 -15.41
CA PHE A 176 -15.09 2.91 -15.12
C PHE A 176 -15.72 2.70 -13.75
N ILE A 177 -15.72 3.76 -12.95
CA ILE A 177 -16.66 3.87 -11.83
C ILE A 177 -17.93 4.48 -12.40
N THR A 178 -19.03 3.71 -12.31
CA THR A 178 -20.34 4.09 -12.83
C THR A 178 -21.29 4.46 -11.71
N ASP A 179 -22.50 4.90 -12.08
CA ASP A 179 -23.61 5.17 -11.16
C ASP A 179 -23.32 6.24 -10.11
N LEU A 180 -22.36 7.13 -10.41
CA LEU A 180 -22.09 8.29 -9.55
C LEU A 180 -23.26 9.27 -9.58
N PRO A 181 -23.42 10.06 -8.50
CA PRO A 181 -24.33 11.21 -8.49
C PRO A 181 -24.02 12.16 -9.65
N PRO A 182 -25.04 12.71 -10.33
CA PRO A 182 -24.83 13.69 -11.38
C PRO A 182 -24.08 14.90 -10.83
N THR A 183 -22.91 15.20 -11.39
CA THR A 183 -22.04 16.28 -10.92
C THR A 183 -21.79 17.31 -12.02
N GLY A 184 -21.79 18.60 -11.65
CA GLY A 184 -21.46 19.71 -12.53
C GLY A 184 -22.52 20.03 -13.60
N PRO A 185 -22.23 21.00 -14.50
CA PRO A 185 -23.19 21.48 -15.50
C PRO A 185 -23.63 20.43 -16.52
N SER A 186 -22.75 19.50 -16.87
CA SER A 186 -23.04 18.39 -17.80
C SER A 186 -23.75 17.21 -17.14
N LYS A 187 -23.91 17.22 -15.80
CA LYS A 187 -24.45 16.12 -15.01
C LYS A 187 -23.70 14.80 -15.26
N ALA A 188 -22.37 14.87 -15.34
CA ALA A 188 -21.52 13.70 -15.54
C ALA A 188 -21.74 12.66 -14.43
N ARG A 189 -21.70 11.37 -14.80
CA ARG A 189 -21.96 10.23 -13.89
C ARG A 189 -20.91 9.13 -13.97
N TYR A 190 -19.89 9.32 -14.78
CA TYR A 190 -18.87 8.32 -15.04
C TYR A 190 -17.51 8.90 -14.70
N LEU A 191 -16.74 8.16 -13.92
CA LEU A 191 -15.35 8.48 -13.67
C LEU A 191 -14.49 7.40 -14.33
N TRP A 192 -13.68 7.83 -15.30
CA TRP A 192 -12.74 6.94 -15.95
C TRP A 192 -11.44 6.89 -15.17
N VAL A 193 -11.05 5.69 -14.76
CA VAL A 193 -9.82 5.42 -14.03
C VAL A 193 -8.81 4.77 -14.98
N ILE A 194 -7.64 5.39 -15.11
CA ILE A 194 -6.52 4.86 -15.88
C ILE A 194 -5.33 4.68 -14.95
N VAL A 195 -4.89 3.43 -14.76
CA VAL A 195 -3.82 3.06 -13.84
C VAL A 195 -2.60 2.56 -14.62
N ASP A 196 -1.42 3.13 -14.34
CA ASP A 196 -0.17 2.55 -14.79
C ASP A 196 0.14 1.27 -14.02
N ARG A 197 0.26 0.13 -14.70
CA ARG A 197 0.45 -1.17 -14.04
C ARG A 197 1.80 -1.28 -13.34
N LEU A 198 2.82 -0.50 -13.74
CA LEU A 198 4.12 -0.46 -13.09
C LEU A 198 4.16 0.47 -11.88
N THR A 199 4.00 1.77 -12.09
CA THR A 199 4.17 2.77 -11.02
C THR A 199 2.95 2.92 -10.12
N LYS A 200 1.81 2.35 -10.52
CA LYS A 200 0.50 2.57 -9.90
C LYS A 200 0.00 4.02 -9.96
N ALA A 201 0.62 4.87 -10.78
CA ALA A 201 0.13 6.21 -11.04
C ALA A 201 -1.28 6.15 -11.64
N VAL A 202 -2.18 6.96 -11.08
CA VAL A 202 -3.60 7.02 -11.48
C VAL A 202 -3.87 8.32 -12.22
N THR A 203 -4.62 8.22 -13.31
CA THR A 203 -5.25 9.35 -13.99
C THR A 203 -6.77 9.17 -13.88
N LEU A 204 -7.44 10.21 -13.40
CA LEU A 204 -8.90 10.26 -13.22
C LEU A 204 -9.49 11.27 -14.18
N GLU A 205 -10.45 10.84 -15.00
CA GLU A 205 -11.13 11.71 -15.96
C GLU A 205 -12.64 11.62 -15.77
N VAL A 206 -13.29 12.77 -15.58
CA VAL A 206 -14.75 12.86 -15.53
C VAL A 206 -15.30 12.72 -16.95
N MET A 207 -16.29 11.84 -17.12
CA MET A 207 -16.88 11.50 -18.41
C MET A 207 -18.40 11.65 -18.37
N ASP A 208 -18.96 12.27 -19.41
CA ASP A 208 -20.41 12.43 -19.56
C ASP A 208 -21.10 11.14 -20.02
N ASN A 209 -20.37 10.28 -20.74
CA ASN A 209 -20.78 8.96 -21.17
C ASN A 209 -19.55 8.05 -21.38
N MET A 210 -19.82 6.77 -21.63
CA MET A 210 -18.79 5.75 -21.85
C MET A 210 -18.61 5.39 -23.34
N GLU A 211 -19.05 6.24 -24.28
CA GLU A 211 -18.93 5.93 -25.70
C GLU A 211 -17.46 5.79 -26.11
N ALA A 212 -17.15 4.73 -26.86
CA ALA A 212 -15.77 4.36 -27.18
C ALA A 212 -15.00 5.45 -27.94
N GLU A 213 -15.69 6.22 -28.80
CA GLU A 213 -15.08 7.34 -29.53
C GLU A 213 -14.70 8.48 -28.60
N GLN A 214 -15.57 8.83 -27.66
CA GLN A 214 -15.30 9.84 -26.66
C GLN A 214 -14.17 9.41 -25.73
N CYS A 215 -14.15 8.14 -25.33
CA CYS A 215 -13.04 7.55 -24.58
C CYS A 215 -11.73 7.69 -25.35
N ALA A 216 -11.70 7.39 -26.66
CA ALA A 216 -10.47 7.50 -27.44
C ALA A 216 -9.99 8.96 -27.56
N ASN A 217 -10.89 9.89 -27.84
CA ASN A 217 -10.58 11.32 -27.90
C ASN A 217 -10.03 11.83 -26.56
N ARG A 218 -10.69 11.46 -25.45
CA ARG A 218 -10.22 11.83 -24.11
C ARG A 218 -8.87 11.21 -23.79
N PHE A 219 -8.67 9.93 -24.11
CA PHE A 219 -7.39 9.22 -23.91
C PHE A 219 -6.24 9.92 -24.63
N LEU A 220 -6.48 10.40 -25.85
CA LEU A 220 -5.48 11.14 -26.61
C LEU A 220 -5.08 12.45 -25.90
N GLN A 221 -6.03 13.11 -25.25
CA GLN A 221 -5.82 14.39 -24.56
C GLN A 221 -5.18 14.21 -23.18
N CYS A 222 -5.67 13.27 -22.38
CA CYS A 222 -5.26 13.11 -20.97
C CYS A 222 -4.04 12.22 -20.79
N HIS A 223 -3.82 11.25 -21.68
CA HIS A 223 -2.73 10.28 -21.53
C HIS A 223 -1.69 10.40 -22.63
N TYR A 224 -2.11 10.22 -23.89
CA TYR A 224 -1.19 10.15 -25.03
C TYR A 224 -0.35 11.42 -25.16
N ARG A 225 -0.99 12.60 -25.05
CA ARG A 225 -0.32 13.91 -25.10
C ARG A 225 0.88 14.01 -24.16
N PHE A 226 0.83 13.40 -22.99
CA PHE A 226 1.85 13.53 -21.94
C PHE A 226 2.80 12.33 -21.87
N HIS A 227 2.37 11.14 -22.30
CA HIS A 227 3.07 9.89 -22.04
C HIS A 227 3.31 9.02 -23.28
N GLY A 228 2.70 9.36 -24.41
CA GLY A 228 2.70 8.55 -25.63
C GLY A 228 1.74 7.36 -25.56
N MET A 229 1.77 6.51 -26.59
CA MET A 229 0.92 5.30 -26.65
C MET A 229 1.50 4.18 -25.77
N PRO A 230 0.65 3.48 -25.00
CA PRO A 230 1.06 2.29 -24.26
C PRO A 230 1.29 1.10 -25.20
N ARG A 231 2.07 0.12 -24.76
CA ARG A 231 2.22 -1.18 -25.46
C ARG A 231 0.98 -2.07 -25.27
N SER A 232 0.33 -2.00 -24.11
CA SER A 232 -0.91 -2.74 -23.87
C SER A 232 -1.86 -2.04 -22.94
N ILE A 233 -3.15 -2.29 -23.14
CA ILE A 233 -4.24 -1.85 -22.27
C ILE A 233 -4.99 -3.08 -21.80
N VAL A 234 -5.16 -3.19 -20.48
CA VAL A 234 -6.09 -4.12 -19.83
C VAL A 234 -7.36 -3.35 -19.48
N SER A 235 -8.51 -3.89 -19.83
CA SER A 235 -9.81 -3.31 -19.46
C SER A 235 -10.80 -4.41 -19.09
N ASP A 236 -11.92 -4.04 -18.48
CA ASP A 236 -13.05 -4.94 -18.29
C ASP A 236 -13.72 -5.29 -19.64
N ARG A 237 -14.81 -6.08 -19.57
CA ARG A 237 -15.57 -6.51 -20.75
C ARG A 237 -16.74 -5.60 -21.09
N GLY A 238 -16.72 -4.35 -20.63
CA GLY A 238 -17.67 -3.31 -21.02
C GLY A 238 -17.86 -3.19 -22.54
N SER A 239 -19.07 -2.82 -22.95
CA SER A 239 -19.48 -2.72 -24.36
C SER A 239 -18.64 -1.71 -25.15
N ASN A 240 -18.17 -0.67 -24.48
CA ASN A 240 -17.24 0.33 -24.99
C ASN A 240 -15.89 -0.28 -25.42
N TRP A 241 -15.27 -1.12 -24.60
CA TRP A 241 -13.99 -1.77 -24.92
C TRP A 241 -14.14 -2.90 -25.92
N LEU A 242 -15.32 -3.54 -25.95
CA LEU A 242 -15.65 -4.57 -26.93
C LEU A 242 -16.05 -4.01 -28.31
N SER A 243 -16.31 -2.70 -28.40
CA SER A 243 -16.79 -2.04 -29.61
C SER A 243 -15.83 -2.22 -30.80
N ARG A 244 -16.39 -2.22 -32.01
CA ARG A 244 -15.59 -2.25 -33.25
C ARG A 244 -14.66 -1.06 -33.34
N PHE A 245 -15.11 0.10 -32.87
CA PHE A 245 -14.35 1.34 -32.84
C PHE A 245 -13.09 1.19 -31.98
N TRP A 246 -13.23 0.80 -30.70
CA TRP A 246 -12.10 0.70 -29.77
C TRP A 246 -11.05 -0.33 -30.22
N LYS A 247 -11.52 -1.47 -30.74
CA LYS A 247 -10.64 -2.49 -31.34
C LYS A 247 -9.88 -1.93 -32.54
N ARG A 248 -10.53 -1.14 -33.40
CA ARG A 248 -9.87 -0.48 -34.55
C ARG A 248 -8.84 0.54 -34.09
N PHE A 249 -9.18 1.36 -33.10
CA PHE A 249 -8.28 2.33 -32.49
C PHE A 249 -7.01 1.68 -31.95
N CYS A 250 -7.14 0.67 -31.08
CA CYS A 250 -5.99 -0.05 -30.51
C CYS A 250 -5.11 -0.67 -31.60
N ARG A 251 -5.72 -1.31 -32.60
CA ARG A 251 -4.99 -1.92 -33.72
C ARG A 251 -4.19 -0.88 -34.53
N LEU A 252 -4.76 0.28 -34.82
CA LEU A 252 -4.08 1.34 -35.58
C LEU A 252 -2.97 1.99 -34.74
N ALA A 253 -3.17 2.12 -33.43
CA ALA A 253 -2.19 2.68 -32.51
C ALA A 253 -1.08 1.69 -32.10
N GLY A 254 -1.13 0.44 -32.57
CA GLY A 254 -0.17 -0.60 -32.18
C GLY A 254 -0.31 -1.06 -30.73
N VAL A 255 -1.46 -0.81 -30.09
CA VAL A 255 -1.72 -1.14 -28.69
C VAL A 255 -2.32 -2.55 -28.60
N THR A 256 -1.71 -3.41 -27.78
CA THR A 256 -2.25 -4.73 -27.49
C THR A 256 -3.41 -4.62 -26.50
N GLN A 257 -4.63 -4.89 -26.96
CA GLN A 257 -5.80 -4.96 -26.08
C GLN A 257 -5.83 -6.30 -25.33
N LYS A 258 -6.03 -6.24 -24.02
CA LYS A 258 -6.28 -7.38 -23.15
C LYS A 258 -7.59 -7.13 -22.41
N LEU A 259 -8.50 -8.10 -22.44
CA LEU A 259 -9.75 -8.02 -21.70
C LEU A 259 -9.63 -8.86 -20.43
N SER A 260 -10.02 -8.29 -19.29
CA SER A 260 -10.19 -9.06 -18.07
C SER A 260 -11.27 -10.10 -18.27
N THR A 261 -11.25 -11.17 -17.47
CA THR A 261 -12.28 -12.20 -17.52
C THR A 261 -13.45 -11.76 -16.64
N ALA A 262 -14.67 -11.83 -17.17
CA ALA A 262 -15.88 -11.56 -16.38
C ALA A 262 -15.87 -12.52 -15.18
N TYR A 263 -15.79 -11.98 -13.97
CA TYR A 263 -15.64 -12.73 -12.72
C TYR A 263 -14.38 -13.60 -12.61
N HIS A 264 -13.21 -12.99 -12.81
CA HIS A 264 -11.95 -13.54 -12.30
C HIS A 264 -11.13 -12.42 -11.64
N PRO A 265 -11.33 -12.16 -10.33
CA PRO A 265 -10.60 -11.16 -9.54
C PRO A 265 -9.10 -11.50 -9.33
N GLN A 266 -8.53 -12.30 -10.22
CA GLN A 266 -7.26 -13.00 -10.04
C GLN A 266 -6.25 -12.73 -11.16
N THR A 267 -6.61 -12.00 -12.22
CA THR A 267 -5.69 -11.71 -13.35
C THR A 267 -5.07 -10.32 -13.34
N ASP A 268 -5.61 -9.36 -12.56
CA ASP A 268 -5.00 -8.04 -12.37
C ASP A 268 -5.49 -7.41 -11.05
N GLY A 269 -5.14 -8.00 -9.90
CA GLY A 269 -5.60 -7.54 -8.59
C GLY A 269 -5.06 -6.17 -8.14
N GLY A 270 -4.16 -5.55 -8.90
CA GLY A 270 -3.64 -4.21 -8.61
C GLY A 270 -4.61 -3.08 -8.99
N PRO A 271 -5.12 -3.06 -10.23
CA PRO A 271 -6.18 -2.14 -10.65
C PRO A 271 -7.49 -2.30 -9.88
N GLU A 272 -7.92 -3.53 -9.59
CA GLU A 272 -9.17 -3.81 -8.87
C GLU A 272 -9.16 -3.26 -7.44
N ARG A 273 -8.03 -3.40 -6.72
CA ARG A 273 -7.85 -2.75 -5.41
C ARG A 273 -7.77 -1.23 -5.54
N MET A 274 -7.09 -0.71 -6.57
CA MET A 274 -7.01 0.74 -6.76
C MET A 274 -8.39 1.35 -7.03
N ASN A 275 -9.26 0.68 -7.78
CA ASN A 275 -10.64 1.12 -8.00
C ASN A 275 -11.45 1.11 -6.70
N GLN A 276 -11.29 0.08 -5.85
CA GLN A 276 -11.91 0.03 -4.52
C GLN A 276 -11.42 1.16 -3.61
N GLU A 277 -10.12 1.47 -3.62
CA GLU A 277 -9.55 2.59 -2.87
C GLU A 277 -10.11 3.94 -3.38
N ILE A 278 -10.15 4.14 -4.71
CA ILE A 278 -10.72 5.35 -5.31
C ILE A 278 -12.21 5.49 -4.96
N GLU A 279 -12.99 4.41 -5.01
CA GLU A 279 -14.38 4.42 -4.55
C GLU A 279 -14.49 4.77 -3.07
N ALA A 280 -13.63 4.23 -2.21
CA ALA A 280 -13.62 4.52 -0.79
C ALA A 280 -13.29 6.00 -0.52
N TYR A 281 -12.32 6.58 -1.24
CA TYR A 281 -12.02 8.00 -1.18
C TYR A 281 -13.19 8.85 -1.67
N LEU A 282 -13.80 8.52 -2.82
CA LEU A 282 -14.96 9.26 -3.33
C LEU A 282 -16.12 9.25 -2.33
N ARG A 283 -16.40 8.10 -1.69
CA ARG A 283 -17.45 7.99 -0.67
C ARG A 283 -17.19 8.85 0.57
N ALA A 284 -15.94 9.10 0.92
CA ALA A 284 -15.59 9.97 2.05
C ALA A 284 -15.85 11.47 1.76
N TYR A 285 -15.87 11.85 0.48
CA TYR A 285 -16.10 13.24 0.04
C TYR A 285 -17.53 13.51 -0.43
N VAL A 286 -18.37 12.48 -0.61
CA VAL A 286 -19.80 12.65 -0.91
C VAL A 286 -20.57 12.70 0.41
N SER A 287 -20.92 13.91 0.85
CA SER A 287 -21.94 14.12 1.90
C SER A 287 -23.20 13.32 1.53
N TYR A 288 -23.76 12.58 2.50
CA TYR A 288 -25.03 11.86 2.34
C TYR A 288 -26.18 12.79 1.88
N VAL A 289 -26.05 14.10 2.11
CA VAL A 289 -27.09 15.11 1.90
C VAL A 289 -26.88 15.91 0.59
N GLN A 290 -25.70 15.81 -0.07
CA GLN A 290 -25.40 16.42 -1.38
C GLN A 290 -25.77 17.91 -1.50
N ASP A 291 -25.46 18.69 -0.47
CA ASP A 291 -25.87 20.08 -0.28
C ASP A 291 -24.71 21.09 -0.36
N ASP A 292 -23.54 20.64 -0.82
CA ASP A 292 -22.37 21.47 -1.14
C ASP A 292 -22.38 21.99 -2.60
#